data_AF-A0A8J8H075-F1
#
_entry.id   AF-A0A8J8H075-F1
#
_cell.length_a   1.000
_cell.length_b   1.000
_cell.length_c   1.000
_cell.angle_alpha   90.00
_cell.angle_beta   90.00
_cell.angle_gamma   90.00
#
_symmetry.space_group_name_H-M   'P 1'
#
loop_
_entity.id
_entity.type
_entity.pdbx_description
1 polymer ?
#
loop_
_entity_poly.entity_id
_entity_poly.type
_entity_poly.pdbx_seq_one_letter_code
_entity_poly.pdbx_strand_id
1 'polypeptide(L)'
;MSGPGEPSGDPSQHTDAVATAVRQIEEFGDEIVADFTTLVDQLEDNAWWLSPIIGAAPVAALLETLDQIKNQIDEVLDIAGEVLAHDTPVISLINISFHWLTAVKQPVSGLVPQIQAYATENLAYWEGGTATHYKQQVLPPQVGAAGELSAKAGFISEWLYGIAQANVDYVTKLSDVMAGLAGKVAEAAVKAGTIIDIPWAISDLASLVGTLVETELRNLGGIAQRITEAGDNVRQIVSDRVDETKFPGGDWPQAVQD
;
A
#
# COMPACT_ATOMS: atom_id res chain seq x y z
N MET A 1 10.76 -13.23 -9.91
CA MET A 1 9.41 -12.68 -9.73
C MET A 1 9.26 -11.60 -10.78
N SER A 2 8.27 -11.69 -11.68
CA SER A 2 7.97 -10.60 -12.60
C SER A 2 7.46 -9.43 -11.75
N GLY A 3 8.11 -8.27 -11.84
CA GLY A 3 7.65 -7.07 -11.12
C GLY A 3 6.21 -6.70 -11.52
N PRO A 4 5.49 -5.93 -10.69
CA PRO A 4 4.24 -5.33 -11.13
C PRO A 4 4.54 -4.53 -12.40
N GLY A 5 3.89 -4.89 -13.52
CA GLY A 5 4.10 -4.21 -14.78
C GLY A 5 3.73 -2.73 -14.69
N GLU A 6 4.20 -1.94 -15.66
CA GLU A 6 3.93 -0.49 -15.72
C GLU A 6 2.48 -0.14 -15.38
N PRO A 7 2.25 0.87 -14.52
CA PRO A 7 0.91 1.30 -14.17
C PRO A 7 0.12 1.69 -15.42
N SER A 8 -1.15 1.30 -15.46
CA SER A 8 -2.07 1.58 -16.57
C SER A 8 -3.38 2.14 -16.01
N GLY A 9 -4.07 2.98 -16.80
CA GLY A 9 -5.28 3.67 -16.35
C GLY A 9 -5.03 5.10 -15.87
N ASP A 10 -5.99 5.68 -15.15
CA ASP A 10 -5.91 7.02 -14.58
C ASP A 10 -5.52 6.93 -13.08
N PRO A 11 -4.56 7.74 -12.60
CA PRO A 11 -4.18 7.81 -11.19
C PRO A 11 -5.38 7.93 -10.23
N SER A 12 -6.44 8.64 -10.63
CA SER A 12 -7.62 8.89 -9.79
C SER A 12 -8.34 7.61 -9.38
N GLN A 13 -8.35 6.60 -10.26
CA GLN A 13 -9.02 5.31 -9.99
C GLN A 13 -8.40 4.59 -8.79
N HIS A 14 -7.11 4.81 -8.54
CA HIS A 14 -6.38 4.20 -7.44
C HIS A 14 -6.46 5.02 -6.15
N THR A 15 -6.55 6.35 -6.25
CA THR A 15 -6.67 7.23 -5.09
C THR A 15 -8.07 7.19 -4.47
N ASP A 16 -9.10 7.00 -5.28
CA ASP A 16 -10.50 6.92 -4.83
C ASP A 16 -10.74 5.67 -3.95
N ALA A 17 -10.08 4.56 -4.27
CA ALA A 17 -10.15 3.34 -3.49
C ALA A 17 -9.58 3.54 -2.07
N VAL A 18 -8.43 4.21 -1.96
CA VAL A 18 -7.81 4.53 -0.66
C VAL A 18 -8.72 5.44 0.16
N ALA A 19 -9.20 6.53 -0.43
CA ALA A 19 -10.10 7.46 0.26
C ALA A 19 -11.39 6.79 0.75
N THR A 20 -11.93 5.85 -0.05
CA THR A 20 -13.11 5.07 0.34
C THR A 20 -12.82 4.15 1.52
N ALA A 21 -11.70 3.43 1.49
CA ALA A 21 -11.30 2.53 2.57
C ALA A 21 -10.99 3.28 3.88
N VAL A 22 -10.31 4.42 3.79
CA VAL A 22 -10.05 5.33 4.95
C VAL A 22 -11.36 5.76 5.62
N ARG A 23 -12.32 6.26 4.84
CA ARG A 23 -13.63 6.66 5.37
C ARG A 23 -14.39 5.49 6.01
N GLN A 24 -14.32 4.32 5.39
CA GLN A 24 -14.94 3.11 5.94
C GLN A 24 -14.31 2.69 7.27
N ILE A 25 -12.99 2.78 7.40
CA ILE A 25 -12.28 2.49 8.66
C ILE A 25 -12.78 3.42 9.79
N GLU A 26 -12.95 4.72 9.52
CA GLU A 26 -13.52 5.67 10.49
C GLU A 26 -14.96 5.29 10.87
N GLU A 27 -15.83 5.08 9.88
CA GLU A 27 -17.24 4.72 10.09
C GLU A 27 -17.37 3.43 10.92
N PHE A 28 -16.63 2.38 10.57
CA PHE A 28 -16.66 1.12 11.30
C PHE A 28 -16.03 1.22 12.69
N GLY A 29 -15.03 2.08 12.88
CA GLY A 29 -14.43 2.32 14.20
C GLY A 29 -15.44 2.90 15.18
N ASP A 30 -16.19 3.91 14.74
CA ASP A 30 -17.26 4.52 15.55
C ASP A 30 -18.37 3.51 15.87
N GLU A 31 -18.78 2.69 14.87
CA GLU A 31 -19.79 1.64 15.06
C GLU A 31 -19.34 0.57 16.07
N ILE A 32 -18.10 0.08 15.94
CA ILE A 32 -17.54 -0.93 16.87
C ILE A 32 -17.57 -0.40 18.30
N VAL A 33 -17.12 0.84 18.54
CA VAL A 33 -17.08 1.41 19.89
C VAL A 33 -18.49 1.57 20.46
N ALA A 34 -19.44 2.06 19.65
CA ALA A 34 -20.82 2.26 20.07
C ALA A 34 -21.53 0.95 20.42
N ASP A 35 -21.43 -0.06 19.55
CA ASP A 35 -22.09 -1.35 19.75
C ASP A 35 -21.42 -2.15 20.87
N PHE A 36 -20.09 -2.07 21.01
CA PHE A 36 -19.39 -2.73 22.11
C PHE A 36 -19.76 -2.12 23.46
N THR A 37 -19.85 -0.79 23.54
CA THR A 37 -20.32 -0.09 24.75
C THR A 37 -21.74 -0.52 25.09
N THR A 38 -22.63 -0.61 24.09
CA THR A 38 -23.99 -1.10 24.27
C THR A 38 -24.03 -2.52 24.82
N LEU A 39 -23.16 -3.42 24.33
CA LEU A 39 -23.04 -4.79 24.82
C LEU A 39 -22.58 -4.84 26.29
N VAL A 40 -21.60 -4.02 26.66
CA VAL A 40 -21.10 -3.91 28.04
C VAL A 40 -22.21 -3.39 28.97
N ASP A 41 -22.86 -2.29 28.59
CA ASP A 41 -23.96 -1.70 29.36
C ASP A 41 -25.10 -2.72 29.56
N GLN A 42 -25.45 -3.45 28.50
CA GLN A 42 -26.43 -4.52 28.60
C GLN A 42 -26.00 -5.61 29.57
N LEU A 43 -24.74 -6.05 29.60
CA LEU A 43 -24.30 -7.04 30.59
C LEU A 43 -24.35 -6.46 32.03
N GLU A 44 -23.89 -5.23 32.23
CA GLU A 44 -23.85 -4.58 33.54
C GLU A 44 -25.24 -4.34 34.12
N ASP A 45 -26.16 -3.79 33.33
CA ASP A 45 -27.56 -3.54 33.71
C ASP A 45 -28.31 -4.84 34.05
N ASN A 46 -27.87 -5.95 33.45
CA ASN A 46 -28.47 -7.27 33.60
C ASN A 46 -27.72 -8.18 34.59
N ALA A 47 -26.57 -7.75 35.11
CA ALA A 47 -25.73 -8.56 36.00
C ALA A 47 -26.46 -9.01 37.28
N TRP A 48 -27.35 -8.16 37.80
CA TRP A 48 -28.09 -8.43 39.04
C TRP A 48 -29.10 -9.59 38.90
N TRP A 49 -29.70 -9.79 37.72
CA TRP A 49 -30.63 -10.91 37.48
C TRP A 49 -29.91 -12.14 36.90
N LEU A 50 -28.81 -11.95 36.15
CA LEU A 50 -27.96 -13.05 35.70
C LEU A 50 -27.32 -13.77 36.88
N SER A 51 -26.85 -13.02 37.89
CA SER A 51 -26.13 -13.58 39.03
C SER A 51 -26.90 -14.68 39.79
N PRO A 52 -28.22 -14.56 40.06
CA PRO A 52 -29.02 -15.66 40.61
C PRO A 52 -29.18 -16.89 39.69
N ILE A 53 -29.10 -16.72 38.37
CA ILE A 53 -29.44 -17.77 37.38
C ILE A 53 -28.20 -18.56 36.97
N ILE A 54 -27.13 -17.85 36.59
CA ILE A 54 -25.88 -18.46 36.14
C ILE A 54 -24.78 -18.39 37.21
N GLY A 55 -24.98 -17.67 38.30
CA GLY A 55 -24.01 -17.48 39.37
C GLY A 55 -23.17 -16.21 39.20
N ALA A 56 -22.71 -15.63 40.30
CA ALA A 56 -21.87 -14.43 40.30
C ALA A 56 -20.48 -14.67 39.65
N ALA A 57 -19.91 -15.86 39.83
CA ALA A 57 -18.61 -16.19 39.23
C ALA A 57 -18.66 -16.25 37.68
N PRO A 58 -19.66 -16.88 37.05
CA PRO A 58 -19.83 -16.80 35.60
C PRO A 58 -20.10 -15.39 35.06
N VAL A 59 -20.85 -14.55 35.78
CA VAL A 59 -21.02 -13.14 35.39
C VAL A 59 -19.69 -12.38 35.41
N ALA A 60 -18.86 -12.59 36.44
CA ALA A 60 -17.52 -12.00 36.50
C ALA A 60 -16.63 -12.47 35.35
N ALA A 61 -16.71 -13.75 34.96
CA ALA A 61 -15.96 -14.28 33.82
C ALA A 61 -16.41 -13.68 32.47
N LEU A 62 -17.70 -13.35 32.32
CA LEU A 62 -18.20 -12.65 31.14
C LEU A 62 -17.66 -11.22 31.04
N LEU A 63 -17.62 -10.49 32.17
CA LEU A 63 -17.00 -9.15 32.22
C LEU A 63 -15.52 -9.21 31.87
N GLU A 64 -14.77 -10.18 32.41
CA GLU A 64 -13.37 -10.39 32.07
C GLU A 64 -13.18 -10.71 30.57
N THR A 65 -14.12 -11.48 30.00
CA THR A 65 -14.11 -11.80 28.56
C THR A 65 -14.38 -10.56 27.71
N LEU A 66 -15.32 -9.70 28.13
CA LEU A 66 -15.54 -8.41 27.46
C LEU A 66 -14.29 -7.52 27.55
N ASP A 67 -13.62 -7.45 28.70
CA ASP A 67 -12.35 -6.71 28.82
C ASP A 67 -11.27 -7.24 27.85
N GLN A 68 -11.18 -8.57 27.67
CA GLN A 68 -10.28 -9.17 26.69
C GLN A 68 -10.65 -8.80 25.25
N ILE A 69 -11.94 -8.87 24.90
CA ILE A 69 -12.44 -8.43 23.59
C ILE A 69 -12.13 -6.96 23.36
N LYS A 70 -12.34 -6.11 24.37
CA LYS A 70 -12.05 -4.69 24.31
C LYS A 70 -10.59 -4.44 23.97
N ASN A 71 -9.67 -5.09 24.67
CA ASN A 71 -8.23 -4.93 24.40
C ASN A 71 -7.86 -5.32 22.96
N GLN A 72 -8.50 -6.37 22.42
CA GLN A 72 -8.29 -6.79 21.03
C GLN A 72 -8.88 -5.80 20.02
N ILE A 73 -10.06 -5.24 20.32
CA ILE A 73 -10.67 -4.18 19.53
C ILE A 73 -9.79 -2.92 19.56
N ASP A 74 -9.32 -2.51 20.73
CA ASP A 74 -8.45 -1.34 20.92
C ASP A 74 -7.15 -1.49 20.12
N GLU A 75 -6.53 -2.68 20.10
CA GLU A 75 -5.34 -2.94 19.28
C GLU A 75 -5.60 -2.74 17.77
N VAL A 76 -6.77 -3.17 17.27
CA VAL A 76 -7.15 -2.96 15.87
C VAL A 76 -7.48 -1.50 15.59
N LEU A 77 -8.17 -0.82 16.52
CA LEU A 77 -8.48 0.61 16.42
C LEU A 77 -7.22 1.47 16.45
N ASP A 78 -6.21 1.10 17.22
CA ASP A 78 -4.91 1.79 17.24
C ASP A 78 -4.22 1.67 15.88
N ILE A 79 -4.20 0.47 15.28
CA ILE A 79 -3.66 0.25 13.92
C ILE A 79 -4.45 1.07 12.89
N ALA A 80 -5.78 1.09 12.99
CA ALA A 80 -6.63 1.94 12.16
C ALA A 80 -6.28 3.43 12.31
N GLY A 81 -6.11 3.91 13.55
CA GLY A 81 -5.70 5.28 13.83
C GLY A 81 -4.34 5.65 13.23
N GLU A 82 -3.36 4.75 13.29
CA GLU A 82 -2.06 4.94 12.64
C GLU A 82 -2.18 5.05 11.12
N VAL A 83 -3.03 4.22 10.50
CA VAL A 83 -3.29 4.28 9.05
C VAL A 83 -3.96 5.59 8.65
N LEU A 84 -4.99 6.02 9.39
CA LEU A 84 -5.68 7.29 9.16
C LEU A 84 -4.73 8.48 9.28
N ALA A 85 -3.76 8.43 10.21
CA ALA A 85 -2.74 9.46 10.37
C ALA A 85 -1.71 9.51 9.21
N HIS A 86 -1.64 8.47 8.38
CA HIS A 86 -0.59 8.26 7.38
C HIS A 86 -1.12 7.89 5.97
N ASP A 87 -2.34 8.29 5.62
CA ASP A 87 -2.98 7.96 4.34
C ASP A 87 -2.44 8.78 3.14
N THR A 88 -2.10 10.04 3.38
CA THR A 88 -1.71 11.05 2.38
C THR A 88 -0.43 10.67 1.59
N PRO A 89 0.61 10.07 2.20
CA PRO A 89 1.79 9.57 1.48
C PRO A 89 1.48 8.56 0.36
N VAL A 90 0.46 7.71 0.50
CA VAL A 90 0.15 6.65 -0.48
C VAL A 90 -0.30 7.24 -1.81
N ILE A 91 -1.19 8.23 -1.77
CA ILE A 91 -1.69 8.95 -2.95
C ILE A 91 -0.54 9.66 -3.68
N SER A 92 0.40 10.24 -2.92
CA SER A 92 1.56 10.92 -3.50
C SER A 92 2.46 9.97 -4.29
N LEU A 93 2.66 8.73 -3.82
CA LEU A 93 3.49 7.72 -4.50
C LEU A 93 2.87 7.27 -5.83
N ILE A 94 1.54 7.12 -5.89
CA ILE A 94 0.81 6.84 -7.14
C ILE A 94 1.03 7.99 -8.13
N ASN A 95 0.78 9.23 -7.71
CA ASN A 95 0.93 10.36 -8.62
C ASN A 95 2.36 10.53 -9.14
N ILE A 96 3.36 10.34 -8.26
CA ILE A 96 4.77 10.44 -8.64
C ILE A 96 5.16 9.30 -9.60
N SER A 97 4.63 8.09 -9.44
CA SER A 97 4.93 6.98 -10.37
C SER A 97 4.48 7.30 -11.80
N PHE A 98 3.24 7.78 -11.98
CA PHE A 98 2.73 8.23 -13.27
C PHE A 98 3.48 9.46 -13.80
N HIS A 99 3.95 10.34 -12.92
CA HIS A 99 4.80 11.46 -13.32
C HIS A 99 6.14 10.99 -13.89
N TRP A 100 6.76 9.94 -13.34
CA TRP A 100 7.98 9.36 -13.94
C TRP A 100 7.76 8.83 -15.36
N LEU A 101 6.60 8.26 -15.65
CA LEU A 101 6.28 7.83 -17.02
C LEU A 101 6.12 9.01 -17.97
N THR A 102 5.33 10.00 -17.58
CA THR A 102 4.94 11.10 -18.47
C THR A 102 5.99 12.21 -18.58
N ALA A 103 6.62 12.58 -17.47
CA ALA A 103 7.57 13.69 -17.41
C ALA A 103 9.03 13.27 -17.65
N VAL A 104 9.37 11.98 -17.48
CA VAL A 104 10.76 11.51 -17.66
C VAL A 104 10.88 10.46 -18.75
N LYS A 105 10.16 9.34 -18.64
CA LYS A 105 10.30 8.23 -19.59
C LYS A 105 9.85 8.62 -21.00
N GLN A 106 8.71 9.27 -21.15
CA GLN A 106 8.19 9.70 -22.44
C GLN A 106 9.18 10.63 -23.20
N PRO A 107 9.67 11.75 -22.64
CA PRO A 107 10.62 12.60 -23.36
C PRO A 107 11.94 11.89 -23.65
N VAL A 108 12.48 11.11 -22.69
CA VAL A 108 13.77 10.43 -22.85
C VAL A 108 13.70 9.31 -23.89
N SER A 109 12.64 8.51 -23.90
CA SER A 109 12.44 7.49 -24.94
C SER A 109 12.29 8.11 -26.33
N GLY A 110 11.71 9.32 -26.41
CA GLY A 110 11.66 10.14 -27.62
C GLY A 110 13.00 10.69 -28.09
N LEU A 111 14.05 10.72 -27.24
CA LEU A 111 15.39 11.15 -27.64
C LEU A 111 16.10 10.12 -28.50
N VAL A 112 15.86 8.82 -28.28
CA VAL A 112 16.51 7.75 -29.07
C VAL A 112 16.33 7.93 -30.58
N PRO A 113 15.10 8.08 -31.13
CA PRO A 113 14.94 8.32 -32.56
C PRO A 113 15.48 9.69 -32.99
N GLN A 114 15.49 10.70 -32.12
CA GLN A 114 16.06 12.02 -32.42
C GLN A 114 17.58 11.99 -32.55
N ILE A 115 18.26 11.23 -31.69
CA ILE A 115 19.72 11.03 -31.72
C ILE A 115 20.12 10.25 -32.96
N GLN A 116 19.32 9.26 -33.35
CA GLN A 116 19.55 8.44 -34.54
C GLN A 116 19.25 9.17 -35.86
N ALA A 117 18.35 10.16 -35.82
CA ALA A 117 18.02 10.96 -36.99
C ALA A 117 19.12 11.98 -37.31
N TYR A 118 19.38 12.18 -38.60
CA TYR A 118 20.20 13.30 -39.04
C TYR A 118 19.42 14.60 -38.84
N ALA A 119 20.03 15.59 -38.17
CA ALA A 119 19.40 16.89 -37.95
C ALA A 119 19.02 17.63 -39.25
N THR A 120 19.68 17.30 -40.36
CA THR A 120 19.38 17.82 -41.70
C THR A 120 19.63 16.75 -42.76
N GLU A 121 18.95 16.83 -43.91
CA GLU A 121 19.24 15.96 -45.08
C GLU A 121 20.69 16.05 -45.54
N ASN A 122 21.33 17.21 -45.39
CA ASN A 122 22.74 17.40 -45.74
C ASN A 122 23.69 16.57 -44.87
N LEU A 123 23.33 16.30 -43.61
CA LEU A 123 24.11 15.44 -42.72
C LEU A 123 23.97 13.95 -43.08
N ALA A 124 22.95 13.56 -43.86
CA ALA A 124 22.85 12.19 -44.36
C ALA A 124 24.01 11.84 -45.31
N TYR A 125 24.56 12.85 -46.00
CA TYR A 125 25.73 12.75 -46.87
C TYR A 125 27.06 13.02 -46.15
N TRP A 126 27.06 13.08 -44.81
CA TRP A 126 28.30 13.26 -44.05
C TRP A 126 29.13 11.97 -44.05
N GLU A 127 30.32 12.07 -44.67
CA GLU A 127 31.25 10.98 -44.92
C GLU A 127 32.69 11.32 -44.48
N GLY A 128 33.58 10.33 -44.51
CA GLY A 128 34.99 10.48 -44.13
C GLY A 128 35.32 10.01 -42.71
N GLY A 129 36.58 10.14 -42.31
CA GLY A 129 37.09 9.60 -41.04
C GLY A 129 36.36 10.13 -39.80
N THR A 130 36.01 11.41 -39.78
CA THR A 130 35.26 12.02 -38.68
C THR A 130 33.82 11.50 -38.61
N ALA A 131 33.15 11.35 -39.76
CA ALA A 131 31.79 10.79 -39.82
C ALA A 131 31.77 9.34 -39.33
N THR A 132 32.75 8.54 -39.75
CA THR A 132 32.93 7.16 -39.29
C THR A 132 33.20 7.10 -37.79
N HIS A 133 34.10 7.94 -37.28
CA HIS A 133 34.41 7.99 -35.85
C HIS A 133 33.17 8.32 -35.02
N TYR A 134 32.41 9.36 -35.41
CA TYR A 134 31.18 9.71 -34.71
C TYR A 134 30.15 8.58 -34.73
N LYS A 135 29.88 8.00 -35.90
CA LYS A 135 28.91 6.91 -36.07
C LYS A 135 29.27 5.65 -35.26
N GLN A 136 30.56 5.39 -35.04
CA GLN A 136 31.04 4.20 -34.34
C GLN A 136 31.26 4.42 -32.84
N GLN A 137 31.77 5.59 -32.45
CA GLN A 137 32.28 5.82 -31.08
C GLN A 137 31.42 6.76 -30.26
N VAL A 138 30.59 7.60 -30.88
CA VAL A 138 29.80 8.63 -30.18
C VAL A 138 28.32 8.30 -30.21
N LEU A 139 27.79 7.98 -31.39
CA LEU A 139 26.37 7.70 -31.57
C LEU A 139 25.88 6.50 -30.74
N PRO A 140 26.56 5.32 -30.73
CA PRO A 140 26.05 4.18 -29.98
C PRO A 140 26.01 4.40 -28.45
N PRO A 141 27.03 5.01 -27.81
CA PRO A 141 26.94 5.39 -26.40
C PRO A 141 25.79 6.35 -26.08
N GLN A 142 25.54 7.37 -26.91
CA GLN A 142 24.45 8.33 -26.69
C GLN A 142 23.06 7.67 -26.80
N VAL A 143 22.87 6.81 -27.80
CA VAL A 143 21.64 6.00 -27.94
C VAL A 143 21.49 5.06 -26.74
N GLY A 144 22.58 4.42 -26.31
CA GLY A 144 22.59 3.56 -25.13
C GLY A 144 22.23 4.29 -23.85
N ALA A 145 22.79 5.48 -23.63
CA ALA A 145 22.51 6.32 -22.46
C ALA A 145 21.04 6.78 -22.41
N ALA A 146 20.48 7.21 -23.55
CA ALA A 146 19.06 7.56 -23.64
C ALA A 146 18.14 6.34 -23.37
N GLY A 147 18.47 5.19 -23.95
CA GLY A 147 17.73 3.94 -23.70
C GLY A 147 17.78 3.51 -22.22
N GLU A 148 18.95 3.62 -21.60
CA GLU A 148 19.17 3.31 -20.19
C GLU A 148 18.36 4.22 -19.27
N LEU A 149 18.35 5.54 -19.50
CA LEU A 149 17.53 6.46 -18.71
C LEU A 149 16.03 6.17 -18.85
N SER A 150 15.58 5.83 -20.06
CA SER A 150 14.19 5.42 -20.28
C SER A 150 13.84 4.14 -19.50
N ALA A 151 14.75 3.16 -19.46
CA ALA A 151 14.58 1.93 -18.68
C ALA A 151 14.53 2.22 -17.18
N LYS A 152 15.47 3.02 -16.65
CA LYS A 152 15.50 3.40 -15.23
C LYS A 152 14.27 4.19 -14.81
N ALA A 153 13.78 5.11 -15.67
CA ALA A 153 12.54 5.85 -15.40
C ALA A 153 11.31 4.92 -15.33
N GLY A 154 11.24 3.91 -16.21
CA GLY A 154 10.21 2.87 -16.15
C GLY A 154 10.28 2.07 -14.85
N PHE A 155 11.48 1.62 -14.48
CA PHE A 155 11.70 0.87 -13.24
C PHE A 155 11.33 1.67 -11.98
N ILE A 156 11.72 2.95 -11.89
CA ILE A 156 11.34 3.81 -10.75
C ILE A 156 9.82 3.97 -10.67
N SER A 157 9.14 4.13 -11.81
CA SER A 157 7.67 4.17 -11.85
C SER A 157 7.06 2.87 -11.34
N GLU A 158 7.48 1.71 -11.87
CA GLU A 158 6.99 0.40 -11.44
C GLU A 158 7.21 0.17 -9.94
N TRP A 159 8.39 0.55 -9.44
CA TRP A 159 8.74 0.43 -8.04
C TRP A 159 7.85 1.29 -7.13
N LEU A 160 7.72 2.60 -7.44
CA LEU A 160 6.86 3.52 -6.69
C LEU A 160 5.40 3.05 -6.70
N TYR A 161 4.93 2.59 -7.87
CA TYR A 161 3.58 2.07 -8.01
C TYR A 161 3.37 0.77 -7.24
N GLY A 162 4.34 -0.14 -7.23
CA GLY A 162 4.29 -1.38 -6.45
C GLY A 162 4.18 -1.12 -4.95
N ILE A 163 4.92 -0.15 -4.42
CA ILE A 163 4.79 0.28 -3.01
C ILE A 163 3.41 0.86 -2.76
N ALA A 164 2.94 1.73 -3.66
CA ALA A 164 1.63 2.34 -3.51
C ALA A 164 0.50 1.29 -3.53
N GLN A 165 0.53 0.33 -4.45
CA GLN A 165 -0.43 -0.78 -4.50
C GLN A 165 -0.41 -1.61 -3.22
N ALA A 166 0.77 -1.96 -2.71
CA ALA A 166 0.87 -2.70 -1.45
C ALA A 166 0.25 -1.94 -0.28
N ASN A 167 0.41 -0.61 -0.23
CA ASN A 167 -0.28 0.22 0.75
C ASN A 167 -1.80 0.28 0.52
N VAL A 168 -2.27 0.42 -0.72
CA VAL A 168 -3.72 0.36 -1.03
C VAL A 168 -4.33 -0.97 -0.57
N ASP A 169 -3.66 -2.08 -0.87
CA ASP A 169 -4.07 -3.42 -0.44
C ASP A 169 -4.10 -3.53 1.09
N TYR A 170 -3.11 -2.96 1.79
CA TYR A 170 -3.06 -2.92 3.24
C TYR A 170 -4.28 -2.20 3.83
N VAL A 171 -4.53 -0.96 3.39
CA VAL A 171 -5.64 -0.13 3.87
C VAL A 171 -6.99 -0.78 3.54
N THR A 172 -7.13 -1.35 2.35
CA THR A 172 -8.36 -2.03 1.93
C THR A 172 -8.64 -3.25 2.82
N LYS A 173 -7.63 -4.08 3.08
CA LYS A 173 -7.82 -5.22 3.99
C LYS A 173 -8.11 -4.79 5.41
N LEU A 174 -7.49 -3.73 5.90
CA LEU A 174 -7.81 -3.20 7.21
C LEU A 174 -9.28 -2.74 7.28
N SER A 175 -9.79 -2.09 6.23
CA SER A 175 -11.22 -1.77 6.12
C SER A 175 -12.10 -3.03 6.19
N ASP A 176 -11.73 -4.11 5.50
CA ASP A 176 -12.46 -5.39 5.56
C ASP A 176 -12.45 -6.00 6.97
N VAL A 177 -11.33 -5.92 7.70
CA VAL A 177 -11.24 -6.35 9.11
C VAL A 177 -12.19 -5.53 9.97
N MET A 178 -12.15 -4.21 9.82
CA MET A 178 -13.01 -3.28 10.55
C MET A 178 -14.50 -3.56 10.27
N ALA A 179 -14.87 -3.77 9.02
CA ALA A 179 -16.23 -4.15 8.64
C ALA A 179 -16.66 -5.48 9.29
N GLY A 180 -15.76 -6.47 9.30
CA GLY A 180 -15.98 -7.76 9.93
C GLY A 180 -16.19 -7.64 11.44
N LEU A 181 -15.36 -6.85 12.13
CA LEU A 181 -15.51 -6.56 13.55
C LEU A 181 -16.82 -5.83 13.84
N ALA A 182 -17.11 -4.74 13.12
CA ALA A 182 -18.33 -3.97 13.28
C ALA A 182 -19.57 -4.87 13.18
N GLY A 183 -19.65 -5.70 12.13
CA GLY A 183 -20.74 -6.65 11.96
C GLY A 183 -20.88 -7.66 13.10
N LYS A 184 -19.77 -8.11 13.70
CA LYS A 184 -19.79 -9.07 14.82
C LYS A 184 -20.15 -8.45 16.15
N VAL A 185 -19.64 -7.26 16.42
CA VAL A 185 -20.00 -6.51 17.63
C VAL A 185 -21.48 -6.11 17.57
N ALA A 186 -21.96 -5.62 16.42
CA ALA A 186 -23.37 -5.34 16.19
C ALA A 186 -24.26 -6.57 16.40
N GLU A 187 -23.87 -7.73 15.84
CA GLU A 187 -24.59 -9.00 16.03
C GLU A 187 -24.67 -9.38 17.52
N ALA A 188 -23.57 -9.22 18.26
CA ALA A 188 -23.52 -9.52 19.69
C ALA A 188 -24.38 -8.55 20.51
N ALA A 189 -24.35 -7.25 20.21
CA ALA A 189 -25.18 -6.24 20.87
C ALA A 189 -26.68 -6.49 20.65
N VAL A 190 -27.08 -6.92 19.44
CA VAL A 190 -28.48 -7.28 19.12
C VAL A 190 -28.90 -8.53 19.89
N LYS A 191 -28.07 -9.58 19.91
CA LYS A 191 -28.35 -10.81 20.68
C LYS A 191 -28.39 -10.57 22.19
N ALA A 192 -27.53 -9.69 22.71
CA ALA A 192 -27.55 -9.35 24.12
C ALA A 192 -28.83 -8.58 24.53
N GLY A 193 -29.49 -7.92 23.57
CA GLY A 193 -30.84 -7.36 23.75
C GLY A 193 -31.89 -8.41 24.14
N THR A 194 -31.71 -9.67 23.74
CA THR A 194 -32.46 -10.81 24.31
C THR A 194 -31.71 -11.32 25.53
N ILE A 195 -31.86 -10.61 26.65
CA ILE A 195 -31.44 -10.93 28.04
C ILE A 195 -30.89 -12.36 28.31
N ILE A 196 -31.59 -13.42 27.89
CA ILE A 196 -31.19 -14.84 28.07
C ILE A 196 -29.93 -15.24 27.27
N ASP A 197 -29.69 -14.60 26.13
CA ASP A 197 -28.65 -14.94 25.16
C ASP A 197 -27.33 -14.17 25.39
N ILE A 198 -27.28 -13.25 26.36
CA ILE A 198 -26.08 -12.46 26.70
C ILE A 198 -24.81 -13.34 26.84
N PRO A 199 -24.82 -14.45 27.61
CA PRO A 199 -23.61 -15.28 27.76
C PRO A 199 -23.14 -15.90 26.43
N TRP A 200 -24.08 -16.29 25.57
CA TRP A 200 -23.78 -16.88 24.26
C TRP A 200 -23.28 -15.82 23.29
N ALA A 201 -23.87 -14.62 23.30
CA ALA A 201 -23.44 -13.50 22.48
C ALA A 201 -21.97 -13.11 22.77
N ILE A 202 -21.59 -13.03 24.05
CA ILE A 202 -20.21 -12.72 24.46
C ILE A 202 -19.25 -13.84 24.07
N SER A 203 -19.63 -15.10 24.29
CA SER A 203 -18.79 -16.24 23.91
C SER A 203 -18.59 -16.34 22.39
N ASP A 204 -19.65 -16.12 21.60
CA ASP A 204 -19.58 -16.09 20.14
C ASP A 204 -18.67 -14.93 19.68
N LEU A 205 -18.85 -13.75 20.28
CA LEU A 205 -18.02 -12.57 19.98
C LEU A 205 -16.55 -12.84 20.28
N ALA A 206 -16.20 -13.37 21.46
CA ALA A 206 -14.82 -13.67 21.83
C ALA A 206 -14.14 -14.62 20.83
N SER A 207 -14.83 -15.69 20.45
CA SER A 207 -14.33 -16.67 19.49
C SER A 207 -14.10 -16.04 18.10
N LEU A 208 -15.02 -15.21 17.65
CA LEU A 208 -14.99 -14.58 16.34
C LEU A 208 -13.96 -13.45 16.27
N VAL A 209 -13.89 -12.58 17.28
CA VAL A 209 -12.87 -11.53 17.38
C VAL A 209 -11.48 -12.15 17.42
N GLY A 210 -11.26 -13.17 18.26
CA GLY A 210 -9.97 -13.87 18.30
C GLY A 210 -9.56 -14.46 16.96
N THR A 211 -10.50 -15.10 16.25
CA THR A 211 -10.24 -15.67 14.91
C THR A 211 -9.94 -14.60 13.87
N LEU A 212 -10.71 -13.52 13.86
CA LEU A 212 -10.58 -12.43 12.89
C LEU A 212 -9.27 -11.67 13.10
N VAL A 213 -8.96 -11.31 14.35
CA VAL A 213 -7.72 -10.63 14.73
C VAL A 213 -6.52 -11.50 14.36
N GLU A 214 -6.50 -12.78 14.73
CA GLU A 214 -5.36 -13.66 14.44
C GLU A 214 -5.15 -13.89 12.93
N THR A 215 -6.23 -14.15 12.20
CA THR A 215 -6.16 -14.47 10.77
C THR A 215 -5.79 -13.24 9.96
N GLU A 216 -6.40 -12.10 10.26
CA GLU A 216 -6.26 -10.90 9.43
C GLU A 216 -5.05 -10.04 9.81
N LEU A 217 -4.64 -9.97 11.09
CA LEU A 217 -3.36 -9.34 11.45
C LEU A 217 -2.18 -10.09 10.82
N ARG A 218 -2.26 -11.42 10.70
CA ARG A 218 -1.26 -12.21 9.97
C ARG A 218 -1.24 -11.86 8.47
N ASN A 219 -2.41 -11.65 7.87
CA ASN A 219 -2.52 -11.21 6.49
C ASN A 219 -1.95 -9.80 6.29
N LEU A 220 -2.21 -8.87 7.22
CA LEU A 220 -1.65 -7.51 7.22
C LEU A 220 -0.13 -7.54 7.40
N GLY A 221 0.40 -8.37 8.30
CA GLY A 221 1.84 -8.57 8.46
C GLY A 221 2.51 -9.07 7.18
N GLY A 222 1.85 -9.95 6.42
CA GLY A 222 2.32 -10.38 5.11
C GLY A 222 2.37 -9.26 4.08
N ILE A 223 1.46 -8.28 4.14
CA ILE A 223 1.50 -7.10 3.26
C ILE A 223 2.59 -6.12 3.73
N ALA A 224 2.73 -5.90 5.04
CA ALA A 224 3.81 -5.08 5.59
C ALA A 224 5.20 -5.62 5.21
N GLN A 225 5.35 -6.95 5.19
CA GLN A 225 6.56 -7.59 4.68
C GLN A 225 6.78 -7.28 3.20
N ARG A 226 5.74 -7.33 2.35
CA ARG A 226 5.86 -6.95 0.93
C ARG A 226 6.24 -5.48 0.74
N ILE A 227 5.75 -4.58 1.58
CA ILE A 227 6.17 -3.17 1.58
C ILE A 227 7.66 -3.06 1.90
N THR A 228 8.14 -3.84 2.87
CA THR A 228 9.55 -3.89 3.26
C THR A 228 10.42 -4.50 2.15
N GLU A 229 9.98 -5.58 1.53
CA GLU A 229 10.64 -6.21 0.37
C GLU A 229 10.67 -5.27 -0.85
N ALA A 230 9.60 -4.50 -1.07
CA ALA A 230 9.61 -3.43 -2.05
C ALA A 230 10.63 -2.34 -1.68
N GLY A 231 10.77 -2.01 -0.39
CA GLY A 231 11.84 -1.16 0.14
C GLY A 231 13.25 -1.71 -0.10
N ASP A 232 13.47 -3.02 -0.04
CA ASP A 232 14.77 -3.63 -0.33
C ASP A 232 15.19 -3.44 -1.80
N ASN A 233 14.23 -3.31 -2.73
CA ASN A 233 14.51 -2.93 -4.12
C ASN A 233 15.12 -1.52 -4.25
N VAL A 234 15.05 -0.66 -3.20
CA VAL A 234 15.80 0.61 -3.15
C VAL A 234 17.29 0.36 -3.31
N ARG A 235 17.83 -0.73 -2.75
CA ARG A 235 19.24 -1.08 -2.95
C ARG A 235 19.55 -1.35 -4.42
N GLN A 236 18.62 -1.97 -5.15
CA GLN A 236 18.77 -2.20 -6.58
C GLN A 236 18.70 -0.88 -7.36
N ILE A 237 17.78 0.04 -7.00
CA ILE A 237 17.74 1.39 -7.55
C ILE A 237 19.06 2.14 -7.29
N VAL A 238 19.60 2.06 -6.08
CA VAL A 238 20.87 2.70 -5.73
C VAL A 238 22.01 2.07 -6.53
N SER A 239 22.04 0.73 -6.67
CA SER A 239 23.02 0.01 -7.49
C SER A 239 22.94 0.43 -8.96
N ASP A 240 21.73 0.53 -9.51
CA ASP A 240 21.49 0.93 -10.89
C ASP A 240 21.79 2.41 -11.12
N ARG A 241 21.62 3.25 -10.09
CA ARG A 241 21.96 4.68 -10.12
C ARG A 241 23.47 4.92 -10.15
N VAL A 242 24.25 4.09 -9.46
CA VAL A 242 25.73 4.20 -9.45
C VAL A 242 26.38 3.46 -10.62
N ASP A 243 25.59 2.79 -11.47
CA ASP A 243 26.08 2.19 -12.69
C ASP A 243 26.32 3.26 -13.77
N GLU A 244 27.59 3.67 -13.88
CA GLU A 244 28.09 4.63 -14.87
C GLU A 244 28.49 3.99 -16.20
N THR A 245 28.19 2.72 -16.46
CA THR A 245 28.63 2.04 -17.70
C THR A 245 28.13 2.70 -18.99
N LYS A 246 27.02 3.45 -18.91
CA LYS A 246 26.47 4.27 -20.03
C LYS A 246 26.71 5.77 -19.88
N PHE A 247 27.27 6.20 -18.75
CA PHE A 247 27.58 7.59 -18.39
C PHE A 247 29.03 7.67 -17.87
N PRO A 248 30.04 7.50 -18.74
CA PRO A 248 31.42 7.45 -18.29
C PRO A 248 31.81 8.74 -17.58
N GLY A 249 32.21 8.64 -16.30
CA GLY A 249 32.55 9.79 -15.45
C GLY A 249 31.33 10.54 -14.89
N GLY A 250 30.13 9.95 -14.97
CA GLY A 250 28.87 10.58 -14.58
C GLY A 250 28.31 11.56 -15.62
N ASP A 251 28.97 11.71 -16.76
CA ASP A 251 28.63 12.68 -17.79
C ASP A 251 27.95 12.05 -19.01
N TRP A 252 27.24 12.90 -19.77
CA TRP A 252 26.72 12.50 -21.07
C TRP A 252 27.86 12.13 -22.03
N PRO A 253 27.76 11.03 -22.80
CA PRO A 253 28.78 10.69 -23.78
C PRO A 253 29.01 11.82 -24.80
N GLN A 254 30.21 12.39 -24.80
CA GLN A 254 30.58 13.54 -25.63
C GLN A 254 31.33 13.11 -26.89
N ALA A 255 31.13 13.86 -27.97
CA ALA A 255 31.81 13.65 -29.25
C ALA A 255 33.27 14.14 -29.24
N VAL A 256 33.60 15.02 -28.28
CA VAL A 256 34.89 15.67 -28.13
C VAL A 256 35.26 15.55 -26.66
N GLN A 257 36.47 15.10 -26.37
CA GLN A 257 37.07 15.15 -25.05
C GLN A 257 38.10 16.29 -25.09
N ASP A 258 38.04 17.19 -24.11
CA ASP A 258 39.02 18.27 -23.93
C ASP A 258 40.37 17.71 -23.43
#